data_AF-A0A3D1GWJ2-F1
#
_entry.id   AF-A0A3D1GWJ2-F1
#
_cell.length_a   1.000
_cell.length_b   1.000
_cell.length_c   1.000
_cell.angle_alpha   90.00
_cell.angle_beta   90.00
_cell.angle_gamma   90.00
#
_symmetry.space_group_name_H-M   'P 1'
#
loop_
_entity.id
_entity.type
_entity.pdbx_description
1 polymer ?
#
loop_
_entity_poly.entity_id
_entity_poly.type
_entity_poly.pdbx_seq_one_letter_code
_entity_poly.pdbx_strand_id
1 'polypeptide(L)'
;MIEFLIILIAVVLFCYFLYNKDKKNKEEQEMDRIAKVPNMSVNAEVLPLNNNKMEEKQNISTRDLCVEILRKLNCKVQFDEENEYTMYFTYQGENFRIDTWKECLMIGIWDVGWGTVDLDDLDDICHIRKAINTININSFLTMVYSIDQEGQRFAVHTKRQCLLVPQIPNIENYLAAMLAGFFDVQRSFREELDRLRREDEVTTNKE
;
A
#
# COMPACT_ATOMS: atom_id res chain seq x y z
N MET A 1 -31.78 -30.56 -35.52
CA MET A 1 -30.93 -30.48 -34.30
C MET A 1 -29.97 -29.31 -34.33
N ILE A 2 -29.22 -29.09 -35.42
CA ILE A 2 -28.24 -27.99 -35.52
C ILE A 2 -28.90 -26.59 -35.41
N GLU A 3 -30.04 -26.36 -36.08
CA GLU A 3 -30.74 -25.08 -36.03
C GLU A 3 -31.25 -24.72 -34.62
N PHE A 4 -31.76 -25.69 -33.86
CA PHE A 4 -32.17 -25.49 -32.46
C PHE A 4 -30.99 -25.16 -31.55
N LEU A 5 -29.81 -25.73 -31.82
CA LEU A 5 -28.59 -25.45 -31.05
C LEU A 5 -28.08 -24.01 -31.32
N ILE A 6 -28.14 -23.56 -32.57
CA ILE A 6 -27.76 -22.19 -32.95
C ILE A 6 -28.69 -21.16 -32.28
N ILE A 7 -30.00 -21.42 -32.28
CA ILE A 7 -30.98 -20.55 -31.62
C ILE A 7 -30.70 -20.49 -30.10
N LEU A 8 -30.42 -21.63 -29.47
CA LEU A 8 -30.11 -21.68 -28.04
C LEU A 8 -28.85 -20.87 -27.69
N ILE A 9 -27.78 -20.99 -28.48
CA ILE A 9 -26.54 -20.22 -28.29
C ILE A 9 -26.81 -18.72 -28.45
N ALA A 10 -27.58 -18.33 -29.47
CA ALA A 10 -27.93 -16.93 -29.70
C ALA A 10 -28.72 -16.33 -28.51
N VAL A 11 -29.65 -17.11 -27.94
CA VAL A 11 -30.41 -16.69 -26.75
C VAL A 11 -29.50 -16.54 -25.53
N VAL A 12 -28.58 -17.48 -25.29
CA VAL A 12 -27.64 -17.40 -24.16
C VAL A 12 -26.72 -16.18 -24.29
N LEU A 13 -26.17 -15.92 -25.48
CA LEU A 13 -25.34 -14.75 -25.74
C LEU A 13 -26.13 -13.44 -25.57
N PHE A 14 -27.39 -13.42 -26.00
CA PHE A 14 -28.27 -12.28 -25.81
C PHE A 14 -28.59 -12.03 -24.33
N CYS A 15 -28.90 -13.08 -23.56
CA CYS A 15 -29.09 -12.98 -22.11
C CYS A 15 -27.81 -12.50 -21.39
N TYR A 16 -26.65 -13.01 -21.79
CA TYR A 16 -25.35 -12.57 -21.26
C TYR A 16 -25.08 -11.09 -21.57
N PHE A 17 -25.37 -10.65 -22.80
CA PHE A 17 -25.26 -9.26 -23.20
C PHE A 17 -26.18 -8.34 -22.38
N LEU A 18 -27.45 -8.73 -22.18
CA LEU A 18 -28.39 -7.97 -21.36
C LEU A 18 -27.95 -7.88 -19.89
N TYR A 19 -27.43 -8.98 -19.33
CA TYR A 19 -26.91 -9.01 -17.97
C TYR A 19 -25.72 -8.05 -17.78
N ASN A 20 -24.76 -8.06 -18.70
CA ASN A 20 -23.61 -7.16 -18.64
C ASN A 20 -24.00 -5.69 -18.80
N LYS A 21 -24.98 -5.40 -19.66
CA LYS A 21 -25.51 -4.04 -19.83
C LYS A 21 -26.20 -3.52 -18.56
N ASP A 22 -27.00 -4.35 -17.90
CA ASP A 22 -27.66 -3.99 -16.65
C ASP A 22 -26.65 -3.77 -15.51
N LYS A 23 -25.61 -4.62 -15.42
CA LYS A 23 -24.51 -4.45 -14.46
C LYS A 23 -23.81 -3.10 -14.64
N LYS A 24 -23.44 -2.74 -15.88
CA LYS A 24 -22.77 -1.47 -16.17
C LYS A 24 -23.65 -0.26 -15.83
N ASN A 25 -24.95 -0.32 -16.13
CA ASN A 25 -25.89 0.75 -15.80
C ASN A 25 -26.02 0.94 -14.27
N LYS A 26 -25.98 -0.14 -13.49
CA LYS A 26 -26.01 -0.07 -12.02
C LYS A 26 -24.74 0.58 -11.45
N GLU A 27 -23.57 0.24 -11.98
CA GLU A 27 -22.29 0.84 -11.60
C GLU A 27 -22.25 2.34 -11.93
N GLU A 28 -22.72 2.74 -13.12
CA GLU A 28 -22.83 4.16 -13.51
C GLU A 28 -23.82 4.92 -12.61
N GLN A 29 -24.97 4.33 -12.27
CA GLN A 29 -25.94 4.93 -11.37
C GLN A 29 -25.42 5.11 -9.92
N GLU A 30 -24.65 4.15 -9.41
CA GLU A 30 -23.99 4.27 -8.10
C GLU A 30 -22.98 5.42 -8.08
N MET A 31 -22.13 5.52 -9.11
CA MET A 31 -21.15 6.61 -9.24
C MET A 31 -21.84 7.98 -9.36
N ASP A 32 -22.91 8.07 -10.12
CA ASP A 32 -23.72 9.28 -10.26
C ASP A 32 -24.40 9.69 -8.95
N ARG A 33 -24.84 8.72 -8.14
CA ARG A 33 -25.39 8.99 -6.81
C ARG A 33 -24.33 9.54 -5.88
N ILE A 34 -23.15 8.94 -5.85
CA ILE A 34 -22.00 9.40 -5.04
C ILE A 34 -21.61 10.82 -5.43
N ALA A 35 -21.51 11.10 -6.74
CA ALA A 35 -21.16 12.43 -7.25
C ALA A 35 -22.22 13.51 -6.93
N LYS A 36 -23.49 13.11 -6.78
CA LYS A 36 -24.62 14.00 -6.45
C LYS A 36 -24.87 14.14 -4.94
N VAL A 37 -24.16 13.40 -4.09
CA VAL A 37 -24.22 13.63 -2.64
C VAL A 37 -23.76 15.07 -2.40
N PRO A 38 -24.59 15.92 -1.75
CA PRO A 38 -24.19 17.28 -1.43
C PRO A 38 -22.89 17.24 -0.63
N ASN A 39 -21.92 18.09 -0.96
CA ASN A 39 -20.80 18.37 -0.08
C ASN A 39 -21.34 18.97 1.21
N MET A 40 -21.81 18.12 2.12
CA MET A 40 -22.08 18.49 3.48
C MET A 40 -20.72 18.90 4.01
N SER A 41 -20.50 20.20 4.24
CA SER A 41 -19.29 20.65 4.92
C SER A 41 -19.27 19.87 6.22
N VAL A 42 -18.34 18.93 6.33
CA VAL A 42 -18.09 18.29 7.61
C VAL A 42 -17.66 19.44 8.49
N ASN A 43 -18.57 19.91 9.34
CA ASN A 43 -18.19 20.76 10.46
C ASN A 43 -17.25 19.86 11.26
N ALA A 44 -15.95 20.08 11.08
CA ALA A 44 -14.92 19.44 11.85
C ALA A 44 -14.96 20.04 13.26
N GLU A 45 -16.07 19.85 13.98
CA GLU A 45 -15.96 19.70 15.42
C GLU A 45 -15.18 18.41 15.63
N VAL A 46 -13.85 18.54 15.57
CA VAL A 46 -12.92 17.51 16.00
C VAL A 46 -13.30 17.26 17.45
N LEU A 47 -13.98 16.15 17.71
CA LEU A 47 -14.17 15.63 19.06
C LEU A 47 -12.82 15.76 19.76
N PRO A 48 -12.72 16.45 20.91
CA PRO A 48 -11.45 16.58 21.61
C PRO A 48 -10.98 15.17 21.93
N LEU A 49 -9.98 14.70 21.19
CA LEU A 49 -9.43 13.35 21.25
C LEU A 49 -8.71 13.06 22.57
N ASN A 50 -8.78 13.97 23.54
CA ASN A 50 -8.03 13.89 24.77
C ASN A 50 -8.79 14.47 25.98
N ASN A 51 -9.78 13.72 26.48
CA ASN A 51 -10.19 13.79 27.88
C ASN A 51 -9.71 12.58 28.69
N ASN A 52 -8.77 11.80 28.15
CA ASN A 52 -8.17 10.70 28.86
C ASN A 52 -7.03 11.25 29.72
N LYS A 53 -7.32 11.50 31.00
CA LYS A 53 -6.29 11.52 32.05
C LYS A 53 -5.66 10.11 32.06
N MET A 54 -4.68 9.83 31.18
CA MET A 54 -3.98 8.55 31.23
C MET A 54 -2.97 8.61 32.37
N GLU A 55 -2.94 7.57 33.19
CA GLU A 55 -2.08 7.49 34.35
C GLU A 55 -0.60 7.31 33.95
N GLU A 56 0.27 8.11 34.58
CA GLU A 56 1.74 8.08 34.80
C GLU A 56 2.74 7.47 33.80
N LYS A 57 2.37 6.58 32.87
CA LYS A 57 3.25 6.11 31.77
C LYS A 57 3.33 7.11 30.60
N GLN A 58 2.86 8.34 30.82
CA GLN A 58 2.32 9.25 29.80
C GLN A 58 3.33 10.26 29.21
N ASN A 59 4.62 10.19 29.56
CA ASN A 59 5.59 11.23 29.18
C ASN A 59 6.61 10.82 28.10
N ILE A 60 6.52 9.61 27.53
CA ILE A 60 7.41 9.24 26.42
C ILE A 60 6.86 9.77 25.09
N SER A 61 7.71 10.45 24.31
CA SER A 61 7.32 10.88 22.97
C SER A 61 7.19 9.67 22.02
N THR A 62 6.36 9.79 20.97
CA THR A 62 6.23 8.74 19.93
C THR A 62 7.59 8.37 19.33
N ARG A 63 8.47 9.37 19.14
CA ARG A 63 9.85 9.18 18.66
C ARG A 63 10.66 8.31 19.61
N ASP A 64 10.72 8.70 20.88
CA ASP A 64 11.55 8.00 21.87
C ASP A 64 11.01 6.58 22.14
N LEU A 65 9.69 6.41 22.13
CA LEU A 65 9.04 5.10 22.19
C LEU A 65 9.45 4.21 21.01
N CYS A 66 9.45 4.75 19.79
CA CYS A 66 9.90 4.03 18.61
C CYS A 66 11.35 3.56 18.76
N VAL A 67 12.24 4.43 19.22
CA VAL A 67 13.66 4.12 19.46
C VAL A 67 13.82 3.00 20.51
N GLU A 68 13.08 3.06 21.62
CA GLU A 68 13.12 2.02 22.65
C GLU A 68 12.71 0.65 22.10
N ILE A 69 11.64 0.60 21.31
CA ILE A 69 11.15 -0.65 20.72
C ILE A 69 12.16 -1.17 19.69
N LEU A 70 12.67 -0.31 18.81
CA LEU A 70 13.67 -0.71 17.82
C LEU A 70 14.93 -1.29 18.46
N ARG A 71 15.40 -0.70 19.58
CA ARG A 71 16.52 -1.27 20.35
C ARG A 71 16.20 -2.65 20.93
N LYS A 72 14.98 -2.87 21.44
CA LYS A 72 14.52 -4.18 21.92
C LYS A 72 14.41 -5.21 20.79
N LEU A 73 14.15 -4.76 19.56
CA LEU A 73 14.21 -5.59 18.35
C LEU A 73 15.65 -5.78 17.83
N ASN A 74 16.67 -5.37 18.58
CA ASN A 74 18.09 -5.41 18.23
C ASN A 74 18.46 -4.56 17.00
N CYS A 75 17.66 -3.55 16.67
CA CYS A 75 17.97 -2.60 15.61
C CYS A 75 18.89 -1.49 16.12
N LYS A 76 19.92 -1.15 15.33
CA LYS A 76 20.69 0.08 15.52
C LYS A 76 19.96 1.21 14.80
N VAL A 77 19.65 2.28 15.54
CA VAL A 77 18.91 3.44 15.04
C VAL A 77 19.88 4.57 14.73
N GLN A 78 19.75 5.15 13.54
CA GLN A 78 20.44 6.35 13.10
C GLN A 78 19.41 7.46 12.88
N PHE A 79 19.73 8.69 13.23
CA PHE A 79 18.84 9.83 12.98
C PHE A 79 19.29 10.56 11.72
N ASP A 80 18.32 11.15 11.02
CA ASP A 80 18.59 12.09 9.96
C ASP A 80 19.29 13.34 10.52
N GLU A 81 20.28 13.86 9.80
CA GLU A 81 21.08 15.01 10.26
C GLU A 81 20.27 16.31 10.27
N GLU A 82 19.29 16.45 9.36
CA GLU A 82 18.48 17.65 9.21
C GLU A 82 17.17 17.56 10.00
N ASN A 83 16.63 16.35 10.18
CA ASN A 83 15.37 16.14 10.88
C ASN A 83 15.43 15.04 11.94
N GLU A 84 15.55 15.43 13.21
CA GLU A 84 15.58 14.51 14.36
C GLU A 84 14.33 13.60 14.51
N TYR A 85 13.24 13.88 13.79
CA TYR A 85 12.02 13.05 13.78
C TYR A 85 12.03 11.96 12.70
N THR A 86 13.04 11.96 11.83
CA THR A 86 13.30 10.92 10.85
C THR A 86 14.42 10.01 11.36
N MET A 87 14.18 8.71 11.34
CA MET A 87 15.15 7.71 11.78
C MET A 87 15.30 6.57 10.78
N TYR A 88 16.51 6.04 10.66
CA TYR A 88 16.88 4.94 9.77
C TYR A 88 17.38 3.75 10.58
N PHE A 89 17.02 2.54 10.16
CA PHE A 89 17.49 1.30 10.79
C PHE A 89 17.40 0.13 9.80
N THR A 90 18.18 -0.91 10.08
CA THR A 90 18.11 -2.19 9.35
C THR A 90 17.35 -3.22 10.19
N TYR A 91 16.43 -3.94 9.55
CA TYR A 91 15.67 -5.03 10.18
C TYR A 91 15.56 -6.20 9.21
N GLN A 92 16.05 -7.37 9.64
CA GLN A 92 16.08 -8.62 8.84
C GLN A 92 16.69 -8.46 7.43
N GLY A 93 17.68 -7.58 7.27
CA GLY A 93 18.39 -7.34 6.01
C GLY A 93 17.83 -6.18 5.17
N GLU A 94 16.66 -5.66 5.51
CA GLU A 94 16.04 -4.52 4.81
C GLU A 94 16.27 -3.21 5.55
N ASN A 95 16.36 -2.11 4.79
CA ASN A 95 16.63 -0.77 5.30
C ASN A 95 15.33 0.04 5.36
N PHE A 96 14.95 0.42 6.57
CA PHE A 96 13.73 1.16 6.83
C PHE A 96 14.04 2.59 7.26
N ARG A 97 13.10 3.48 6.91
CA ARG A 97 12.97 4.82 7.45
C ARG A 97 11.67 4.91 8.25
N ILE A 98 11.72 5.53 9.42
CA ILE A 98 10.53 5.92 10.18
C ILE A 98 10.49 7.44 10.35
N ASP A 99 9.35 8.02 9.99
CA ASP A 99 9.00 9.40 10.26
C ASP A 99 8.07 9.46 11.48
N THR A 100 8.36 10.38 12.39
CA THR A 100 7.53 10.72 13.54
C THR A 100 7.19 12.22 13.52
N TRP A 101 6.28 12.65 14.40
CA TRP A 101 5.94 14.07 14.53
C TRP A 101 5.73 14.40 16.00
N LYS A 102 6.11 15.63 16.38
CA LYS A 102 6.13 16.10 17.78
C LYS A 102 4.80 15.91 18.52
N GLU A 103 3.68 16.14 17.84
CA GLU A 103 2.32 16.10 18.43
C GLU A 103 1.43 15.04 17.77
N CYS A 104 2.04 13.98 17.20
CA CYS A 104 1.30 12.88 16.57
C CYS A 104 1.65 11.54 17.21
N LEU A 105 0.63 10.72 17.43
CA LEU A 105 0.77 9.35 17.95
C LEU A 105 1.01 8.32 16.84
N MET A 106 0.99 8.75 15.57
CA MET A 106 1.26 7.88 14.43
C MET A 106 2.73 7.95 14.03
N ILE A 107 3.19 6.87 13.43
CA ILE A 107 4.47 6.79 12.73
C ILE A 107 4.23 6.49 11.25
N GLY A 108 5.07 7.04 10.38
CA GLY A 108 5.19 6.64 8.98
C GLY A 108 6.38 5.72 8.82
N ILE A 109 6.18 4.51 8.31
CA ILE A 109 7.26 3.56 8.05
C ILE A 109 7.43 3.45 6.54
N TRP A 110 8.68 3.51 6.06
CA TRP A 110 9.05 3.45 4.67
C TRP A 110 10.14 2.41 4.45
N ASP A 111 9.98 1.67 3.36
CA ASP A 111 10.99 0.85 2.73
C ASP A 111 11.25 1.47 1.35
N VAL A 112 12.39 2.15 1.23
CA VAL A 112 12.67 3.11 0.15
C VAL A 112 13.58 2.46 -0.87
N GLY A 113 13.15 2.42 -2.13
CA GLY A 113 13.99 2.04 -3.27
C GLY A 113 14.43 0.57 -3.29
N TRP A 114 13.66 -0.33 -2.67
CA TRP A 114 14.01 -1.76 -2.60
C TRP A 114 13.87 -2.49 -3.94
N GLY A 115 13.11 -1.94 -4.89
CA GLY A 115 13.00 -2.44 -6.26
C GLY A 115 13.39 -1.35 -7.25
N THR A 116 14.36 -1.62 -8.11
CA THR A 116 14.78 -0.66 -9.15
C THR A 116 14.85 -1.32 -10.51
N VAL A 117 14.42 -0.58 -11.54
CA VAL A 117 14.60 -0.93 -12.95
C VAL A 117 15.14 0.27 -13.71
N ASP A 118 15.86 0.01 -14.80
CA ASP A 118 16.38 1.04 -15.69
C ASP A 118 15.22 1.71 -16.46
N LEU A 119 15.34 3.00 -16.74
CA LEU A 119 14.24 3.77 -17.36
C LEU A 119 13.96 3.40 -18.82
N ASP A 120 14.88 2.71 -19.48
CA ASP A 120 14.72 2.22 -20.85
C ASP A 120 13.95 0.90 -20.94
N ASP A 121 13.78 0.18 -19.83
CA ASP A 121 12.95 -1.03 -19.76
C ASP A 121 11.46 -0.65 -19.60
N LEU A 122 10.89 -0.15 -20.70
CA LEU A 122 9.50 0.34 -20.73
C LEU A 122 8.48 -0.79 -20.46
N ASP A 123 8.79 -2.02 -20.87
CA ASP A 123 7.92 -3.17 -20.66
C ASP A 123 7.85 -3.50 -19.18
N ASP A 124 9.00 -3.59 -18.50
CA ASP A 124 9.04 -3.88 -17.08
C ASP A 124 8.44 -2.73 -16.24
N ILE A 125 8.65 -1.48 -16.63
CA ILE A 125 7.96 -0.32 -16.01
C ILE A 125 6.43 -0.47 -16.11
N CYS A 126 5.92 -0.92 -17.26
CA CYS A 126 4.49 -1.16 -17.43
C CYS A 126 3.99 -2.30 -16.54
N HIS A 127 4.74 -3.40 -16.42
CA HIS A 127 4.40 -4.50 -15.52
C HIS A 127 4.43 -4.06 -14.06
N ILE A 128 5.46 -3.35 -13.63
CA ILE A 128 5.60 -2.82 -12.26
C ILE A 128 4.40 -1.94 -11.90
N ARG A 129 3.98 -1.04 -12.79
CA ARG A 129 2.80 -0.18 -12.56
C ARG A 129 1.51 -1.00 -12.40
N LYS A 130 1.31 -2.02 -13.22
CA LYS A 130 0.16 -2.93 -13.11
C LYS A 130 0.22 -3.73 -11.79
N ALA A 131 1.38 -4.29 -11.45
CA ALA A 131 1.60 -5.04 -10.22
C ALA A 131 1.36 -4.18 -8.98
N ILE A 132 1.89 -2.95 -8.93
CA ILE A 132 1.62 -2.00 -7.84
C ILE A 132 0.11 -1.80 -7.65
N ASN A 133 -0.63 -1.60 -8.75
CA ASN A 133 -2.08 -1.41 -8.67
C ASN A 133 -2.79 -2.65 -8.13
N THR A 134 -2.45 -3.85 -8.62
CA THR A 134 -3.01 -5.11 -8.13
C THR A 134 -2.74 -5.30 -6.63
N ILE A 135 -1.51 -5.06 -6.20
CA ILE A 135 -1.11 -5.25 -4.80
C ILE A 135 -1.78 -4.22 -3.89
N ASN A 136 -1.85 -2.94 -4.29
CA ASN A 136 -2.47 -1.89 -3.49
C ASN A 136 -3.98 -2.11 -3.27
N ILE A 137 -4.68 -2.80 -4.18
CA ILE A 137 -6.09 -3.17 -3.98
C ILE A 137 -6.24 -4.19 -2.85
N ASN A 138 -5.25 -5.06 -2.66
CA ASN A 138 -5.35 -6.24 -1.78
C ASN A 138 -4.50 -6.12 -0.51
N SER A 139 -3.74 -5.04 -0.34
CA SER A 139 -2.76 -4.86 0.74
C SER A 139 -3.11 -3.71 1.68
N PHE A 140 -2.71 -3.84 2.95
CA PHE A 140 -2.77 -2.76 3.94
C PHE A 140 -1.61 -1.78 3.85
N LEU A 141 -0.59 -2.07 3.02
CA LEU A 141 0.51 -1.17 2.75
C LEU A 141 0.32 -0.53 1.38
N THR A 142 0.90 0.64 1.19
CA THR A 142 0.86 1.35 -0.09
C THR A 142 2.20 1.23 -0.77
N MET A 143 2.20 0.65 -1.96
CA MET A 143 3.32 0.69 -2.89
C MET A 143 3.21 1.95 -3.76
N VAL A 144 4.34 2.63 -3.94
CA VAL A 144 4.46 3.81 -4.82
C VAL A 144 5.76 3.68 -5.61
N TYR A 145 5.88 4.47 -6.68
CA TYR A 145 7.12 4.56 -7.44
C TYR A 145 7.60 6.00 -7.56
N SER A 146 8.90 6.16 -7.77
CA SER A 146 9.54 7.42 -8.15
C SER A 146 10.41 7.22 -9.39
N ILE A 147 10.63 8.30 -10.13
CA ILE A 147 11.51 8.35 -11.28
C ILE A 147 12.70 9.23 -10.91
N ASP A 148 13.88 8.65 -10.88
CA ASP A 148 15.15 9.36 -10.79
C ASP A 148 15.69 9.58 -12.21
N GLN A 149 15.50 10.77 -12.74
CA GLN A 149 15.98 11.12 -14.07
C GLN A 149 17.51 11.24 -14.14
N GLU A 150 18.18 11.60 -13.04
CA GLU A 150 19.63 11.75 -13.02
C GLU A 150 20.31 10.39 -12.96
N GLY A 151 19.83 9.51 -12.08
CA GLY A 151 20.28 8.13 -11.96
C GLY A 151 19.73 7.19 -13.04
N GLN A 152 18.86 7.67 -13.92
CA GLN A 152 18.16 6.89 -14.96
C GLN A 152 17.44 5.66 -14.40
N ARG A 153 16.77 5.81 -13.25
CA ARG A 153 16.13 4.70 -12.53
C ARG A 153 14.66 4.94 -12.22
N PHE A 154 13.89 3.87 -12.35
CA PHE A 154 12.56 3.74 -11.79
C PHE A 154 12.66 2.97 -10.47
N ALA A 155 12.24 3.58 -9.36
CA ALA A 155 12.34 2.99 -8.03
C ALA A 155 10.97 2.74 -7.41
N VAL A 156 10.78 1.55 -6.85
CA VAL A 156 9.61 1.12 -6.11
C VAL A 156 9.88 1.30 -4.62
N HIS A 157 8.86 1.81 -3.93
CA HIS A 157 8.86 2.05 -2.50
C HIS A 157 7.63 1.41 -1.90
N THR A 158 7.69 1.11 -0.61
CA THR A 158 6.51 0.70 0.16
C THR A 158 6.43 1.56 1.40
N LYS A 159 5.20 1.94 1.77
CA LYS A 159 4.95 2.71 2.98
C LYS A 159 3.76 2.18 3.75
N ARG A 160 3.74 2.48 5.05
CA ARG A 160 2.55 2.37 5.90
C ARG A 160 2.53 3.46 6.95
N GLN A 161 1.36 3.73 7.48
CA GLN A 161 1.19 4.51 8.70
C GLN A 161 0.53 3.63 9.76
N CYS A 162 0.96 3.77 11.01
CA CYS A 162 0.36 3.04 12.12
C CYS A 162 0.44 3.81 13.43
N LEU A 163 -0.45 3.50 14.37
CA LEU A 163 -0.46 4.06 15.71
C LEU A 163 0.71 3.47 16.53
N LEU A 164 1.39 4.29 17.30
CA LEU A 164 2.40 3.83 18.25
C LEU A 164 2.25 4.56 19.58
N VAL A 165 1.61 3.89 20.55
CA VAL A 165 1.35 4.43 21.89
C VAL A 165 1.71 3.39 22.94
N PRO A 166 2.21 3.79 24.13
CA PRO A 166 2.75 2.85 25.13
C PRO A 166 1.71 1.88 25.71
N GLN A 167 0.42 2.11 25.45
CA GLN A 167 -0.70 1.26 25.88
C GLN A 167 -0.94 0.06 24.96
N ILE A 168 -0.31 0.01 23.77
CA ILE A 168 -0.45 -1.14 22.88
C ILE A 168 0.11 -2.39 23.59
N PRO A 169 -0.69 -3.45 23.78
CA PRO A 169 -0.21 -4.69 24.39
C PRO A 169 0.89 -5.31 23.54
N ASN A 170 1.98 -5.77 24.19
CA ASN A 170 3.11 -6.42 23.51
C ASN A 170 3.62 -5.59 22.31
N ILE A 171 3.94 -4.33 22.60
CA ILE A 171 4.23 -3.31 21.60
C ILE A 171 5.44 -3.64 20.71
N GLU A 172 6.39 -4.43 21.23
CA GLU A 172 7.51 -4.96 20.46
C GLU A 172 7.03 -5.91 19.34
N ASN A 173 6.19 -6.88 19.69
CA ASN A 173 5.61 -7.79 18.70
C ASN A 173 4.66 -7.06 17.74
N TYR A 174 3.95 -6.04 18.23
CA TYR A 174 3.14 -5.17 17.38
C TYR A 174 4.00 -4.50 16.29
N LEU A 175 5.09 -3.81 16.66
CA LEU A 175 5.95 -3.13 15.69
C LEU A 175 6.63 -4.15 14.76
N ALA A 176 7.08 -5.29 15.28
CA ALA A 176 7.63 -6.37 14.46
C ALA A 176 6.62 -6.89 13.41
N ALA A 177 5.34 -7.02 13.77
CA ALA A 177 4.27 -7.37 12.83
C ALA A 177 4.01 -6.24 11.81
N MET A 178 4.13 -4.97 12.23
CA MET A 178 4.02 -3.85 11.29
C MET A 178 5.14 -3.86 10.24
N LEU A 179 6.36 -4.26 10.64
CA LEU A 179 7.51 -4.43 9.74
C LEU A 179 7.38 -5.69 8.87
N ALA A 180 6.88 -6.80 9.43
CA ALA A 180 6.70 -8.07 8.70
C ALA A 180 5.87 -7.90 7.41
N GLY A 181 4.84 -7.06 7.45
CA GLY A 181 3.97 -6.82 6.29
C GLY A 181 4.68 -6.23 5.07
N PHE A 182 5.85 -5.59 5.23
CA PHE A 182 6.65 -5.12 4.09
C PHE A 182 7.19 -6.30 3.27
N PHE A 183 7.74 -7.31 3.94
CA PHE A 183 8.27 -8.51 3.28
C PHE A 183 7.19 -9.30 2.55
N ASP A 184 5.98 -9.37 3.12
CA ASP A 184 4.83 -10.03 2.49
C ASP A 184 4.37 -9.30 1.22
N VAL A 185 4.39 -7.96 1.25
CA VAL A 185 4.06 -7.13 0.08
C VAL A 185 5.13 -7.23 -1.00
N GLN A 186 6.41 -7.18 -0.63
CA GLN A 186 7.49 -7.39 -1.58
C GLN A 186 7.39 -8.77 -2.26
N ARG A 187 7.05 -9.83 -1.50
CA ARG A 187 6.86 -11.18 -2.06
C ARG A 187 5.68 -11.21 -3.02
N SER A 188 4.52 -10.73 -2.59
CA SER A 188 3.31 -10.69 -3.42
C SER A 188 3.54 -9.89 -4.71
N PHE A 189 4.26 -8.78 -4.61
CA PHE A 189 4.66 -7.98 -5.75
C PHE A 189 5.54 -8.75 -6.74
N ARG A 190 6.57 -9.45 -6.26
CA ARG A 190 7.44 -10.27 -7.13
C ARG A 190 6.65 -11.35 -7.84
N GLU A 191 5.75 -12.04 -7.14
CA GLU A 191 4.88 -13.08 -7.71
C GLU A 191 3.96 -12.53 -8.81
N GLU A 192 3.37 -11.35 -8.59
CA GLU A 192 2.52 -10.66 -9.56
C GLU A 192 3.30 -10.14 -10.76
N LEU A 193 4.50 -9.59 -10.53
CA LEU A 193 5.38 -9.12 -11.59
C LEU A 193 5.81 -10.28 -12.51
N ASP A 194 6.20 -11.41 -11.92
CA ASP A 194 6.56 -12.61 -12.67
C ASP A 194 5.36 -13.19 -13.44
N ARG A 195 4.13 -13.06 -12.90
CA ARG A 195 2.91 -13.45 -13.61
C ARG A 195 2.70 -12.60 -14.87
N LEU A 196 2.83 -11.28 -14.73
CA LEU A 196 2.65 -10.34 -15.85
C LEU A 196 3.67 -10.56 -16.97
N ARG A 197 4.95 -10.76 -16.61
CA ARG A 197 6.01 -11.07 -17.58
C ARG A 197 5.72 -12.33 -18.39
N ARG A 198 5.26 -13.40 -17.73
CA ARG A 198 4.88 -14.66 -18.40
C ARG A 198 3.66 -14.54 -19.32
N GLU A 199 2.69 -13.69 -18.98
CA GLU A 199 1.50 -13.48 -19.81
C GLU A 199 1.84 -12.85 -21.17
N ASP A 200 2.81 -11.94 -21.18
CA ASP A 200 3.28 -11.30 -22.39
C ASP A 200 4.06 -12.28 -23.27
N GLU A 201 4.94 -13.11 -22.70
CA GLU A 201 5.65 -14.18 -23.44
C GLU A 201 4.69 -15.15 -24.14
N VAL A 202 3.59 -15.54 -23.48
CA VAL A 202 2.58 -16.43 -24.06
C VAL A 202 1.79 -15.74 -25.19
N THR A 203 1.64 -14.42 -25.12
CA THR A 203 0.92 -13.64 -26.13
C THR A 203 1.79 -13.45 -27.37
N THR A 204 3.07 -13.11 -27.21
CA THR A 204 4.02 -12.94 -28.31
C THR A 204 4.29 -14.24 -29.07
N ASN A 205 4.28 -15.40 -28.40
CA ASN A 205 4.48 -16.71 -29.04
C ASN A 205 3.25 -17.23 -29.83
N LYS A 206 2.11 -16.53 -29.78
CA LYS A 206 0.89 -16.91 -30.52
C LYS A 206 0.67 -16.09 -31.80
N GLU A 207 1.47 -15.06 -32.03
CA GLU A 207 1.49 -14.22 -33.24
C GLU A 207 2.54 -14.71 -34.24
#